data_AF-A0A2N3QTW8-F1
#
_entry.id   AF-A0A2N3QTW8-F1
#
_cell.length_a   1.000
_cell.length_b   1.000
_cell.length_c   1.000
_cell.angle_alpha   90.00
_cell.angle_beta   90.00
_cell.angle_gamma   90.00
#
_symmetry.space_group_name_H-M   'P 1'
#
loop_
_entity.id
_entity.type
_entity.pdbx_description
1 polymer ?
#
loop_
_entity_poly.entity_id
_entity_poly.type
_entity_poly.pdbx_seq_one_letter_code
_entity_poly.pdbx_strand_id
1 'polypeptide(L)'
;MSDEIYEEQPACHHADTTERDERDVWDMLQYKLLTAADPDGMYMTPEEVAVYTGMSVQALAMARHRGAGPKCLRVTLRDVRYRKRDVDAWMDAGSGE
;
A
#
# COMPACT_ATOMS: atom_id res chain seq x y z
N MET A 1 19.93 14.69 32.43
CA MET A 1 20.84 14.59 31.28
C MET A 1 20.09 13.80 30.23
N SER A 2 19.44 14.56 29.33
CA SER A 2 18.72 14.20 28.10
C SER A 2 17.63 13.14 28.25
N ASP A 3 16.33 13.45 28.24
CA ASP A 3 15.56 14.14 27.18
C ASP A 3 15.98 13.70 25.77
N GLU A 4 15.55 12.50 25.38
CA GLU A 4 15.31 12.17 23.98
C GLU A 4 13.80 11.96 23.81
N ILE A 5 13.16 13.09 23.61
CA ILE A 5 11.87 13.24 22.95
C ILE A 5 12.01 12.52 21.60
N TYR A 6 11.24 11.45 21.39
CA TYR A 6 11.10 10.88 20.05
C TYR A 6 10.47 11.96 19.18
N GLU A 7 11.34 12.57 18.38
CA GLU A 7 11.05 13.69 17.52
C GLU A 7 9.95 13.33 16.53
N GLU A 8 9.02 14.28 16.42
CA GLU A 8 7.73 14.14 15.78
C GLU A 8 7.85 13.59 14.36
N GLN A 9 7.00 12.63 13.99
CA GLN A 9 6.72 12.36 12.59
C GLN A 9 5.52 13.21 12.15
N PRO A 10 5.72 14.34 11.45
CA PRO A 10 4.65 14.88 10.62
C PRO A 10 5.10 14.90 9.16
N ALA A 11 4.64 13.93 8.37
CA ALA A 11 4.73 14.04 6.91
C ALA A 11 3.63 13.27 6.14
N CYS A 12 2.43 13.12 6.70
CA CYS A 12 1.22 12.90 5.90
C CYS A 12 0.09 13.71 6.54
N HIS A 13 -0.08 14.97 6.12
CA HIS A 13 -1.33 15.70 6.41
C HIS A 13 -2.44 14.93 5.67
N HIS A 14 -3.18 14.08 6.39
CA HIS A 14 -4.34 13.36 5.87
C HIS A 14 -5.40 14.40 5.47
N ALA A 15 -5.38 14.78 4.19
CA ALA A 15 -6.45 15.57 3.61
C ALA A 15 -7.67 14.67 3.43
N ASP A 16 -8.70 14.99 4.20
CA ASP A 16 -10.13 14.84 3.88
C ASP A 16 -10.61 13.41 3.53
N THR A 17 -11.01 12.68 4.57
CA THR A 17 -11.59 11.32 4.52
C THR A 17 -13.01 11.32 3.95
N THR A 18 -13.15 11.02 2.66
CA THR A 18 -14.41 10.52 2.12
C THR A 18 -14.52 9.01 2.38
N GLU A 19 -15.16 8.68 3.51
CA GLU A 19 -16.02 7.51 3.76
C GLU A 19 -15.52 6.06 3.53
N ARG A 20 -14.21 5.82 3.51
CA ARG A 20 -13.65 4.61 4.17
C ARG A 20 -12.47 5.02 5.02
N ASP A 21 -12.56 4.75 6.32
CA ASP A 21 -11.45 4.97 7.23
C ASP A 21 -10.29 4.04 6.86
N GLU A 22 -9.04 4.51 6.92
CA GLU A 22 -7.87 3.67 6.61
C GLU A 22 -7.82 2.39 7.47
N ARG A 23 -8.37 2.45 8.69
CA ARG A 23 -8.53 1.26 9.55
C ARG A 23 -9.52 0.27 8.96
N ASP A 24 -10.63 0.73 8.37
CA ASP A 24 -11.59 -0.18 7.72
C ASP A 24 -10.95 -0.92 6.54
N VAL A 25 -10.11 -0.22 5.78
CA VAL A 25 -9.37 -0.81 4.66
C VAL A 25 -8.34 -1.81 5.17
N TRP A 26 -7.63 -1.48 6.26
CA TRP A 26 -6.70 -2.38 6.92
C TRP A 26 -7.39 -3.64 7.45
N ASP A 27 -8.51 -3.49 8.16
CA ASP A 27 -9.25 -4.62 8.73
C ASP A 27 -9.79 -5.54 7.62
N MET A 28 -10.31 -4.95 6.55
CA MET A 28 -10.73 -5.71 5.37
C MET A 28 -9.55 -6.43 4.71
N LEU A 29 -8.40 -5.77 4.57
CA LEU A 29 -7.19 -6.35 4.02
C LEU A 29 -6.68 -7.49 4.91
N GLN A 30 -6.63 -7.31 6.22
CA GLN A 30 -6.24 -8.35 7.16
C GLN A 30 -7.17 -9.55 7.08
N TYR A 31 -8.48 -9.34 7.08
CA TYR A 31 -9.46 -10.42 6.92
C TYR A 31 -9.23 -11.20 5.62
N LYS A 32 -9.01 -10.48 4.51
CA LYS A 32 -8.67 -11.07 3.22
C LYS A 32 -7.40 -11.92 3.30
N LEU A 33 -6.32 -11.39 3.87
CA LEU A 33 -5.05 -12.11 4.02
C LEU A 33 -5.19 -13.36 4.89
N LEU A 34 -5.97 -13.28 5.97
CA LEU A 34 -6.20 -14.40 6.89
C LEU A 34 -7.11 -15.49 6.30
N THR A 35 -8.00 -15.14 5.36
CA THR A 35 -8.99 -16.07 4.80
C THR A 35 -8.64 -16.60 3.41
N ALA A 36 -7.68 -16.00 2.72
CA ALA A 36 -7.23 -16.45 1.42
C ALA A 36 -6.55 -17.83 1.53
N ALA A 37 -6.92 -18.75 0.63
CA ALA A 37 -6.20 -20.02 0.48
C ALA A 37 -4.75 -19.82 -0.01
N ASP A 38 -4.52 -18.75 -0.76
CA ASP A 38 -3.20 -18.28 -1.21
C ASP A 38 -3.11 -16.75 -1.01
N PRO A 39 -2.55 -16.30 0.13
CA PRO A 39 -2.40 -14.88 0.41
C PRO A 39 -1.49 -14.16 -0.59
N ASP A 40 -0.48 -14.84 -1.14
CA ASP A 40 0.51 -14.25 -2.04
C ASP A 40 -0.04 -14.05 -3.46
N GLY A 41 -0.96 -14.93 -3.88
CA GLY A 41 -1.71 -14.82 -5.12
C GLY A 41 -2.89 -13.84 -5.08
N MET A 42 -3.23 -13.30 -3.91
CA MET A 42 -4.35 -12.40 -3.72
C MET A 42 -4.17 -11.05 -4.43
N TYR A 43 -5.28 -10.51 -4.95
CA TYR A 43 -5.32 -9.18 -5.55
C TYR A 43 -5.76 -8.10 -4.55
N MET A 44 -4.96 -7.05 -4.45
CA MET A 44 -5.22 -5.83 -3.70
C MET A 44 -5.62 -4.67 -4.61
N THR A 45 -6.47 -3.78 -4.11
CA THR A 45 -6.76 -2.47 -4.73
C THR A 45 -5.61 -1.48 -4.47
N PRO A 46 -5.54 -0.33 -5.17
CA PRO A 46 -4.55 0.69 -4.88
C PRO A 46 -4.60 1.21 -3.43
N GLU A 47 -5.79 1.30 -2.85
CA GLU A 47 -6.00 1.70 -1.45
C GLU A 47 -5.46 0.64 -0.49
N GLU A 48 -5.74 -0.64 -0.75
CA GLU A 48 -5.20 -1.74 0.05
C GLU A 48 -3.67 -1.79 0.00
N VAL A 49 -3.07 -1.56 -1.18
CA VAL A 49 -1.60 -1.48 -1.31
C VAL A 49 -1.04 -0.25 -0.60
N ALA A 50 -1.73 0.88 -0.66
CA ALA A 50 -1.34 2.10 0.05
C ALA A 50 -1.24 1.85 1.55
N VAL A 51 -2.29 1.27 2.15
CA VAL A 51 -2.28 0.92 3.57
C VAL A 51 -1.24 -0.17 3.87
N TYR A 52 -1.09 -1.18 2.99
CA TYR A 52 -0.11 -2.25 3.18
C TYR A 52 1.34 -1.77 3.17
N THR A 53 1.67 -0.81 2.31
CA THR A 53 3.04 -0.29 2.12
C THR A 53 3.32 0.96 2.95
N GLY A 54 2.30 1.57 3.56
CA GLY A 54 2.40 2.88 4.22
C GLY A 54 2.60 4.05 3.24
N MET A 55 2.35 3.85 1.94
CA MET A 55 2.51 4.88 0.91
C MET A 55 1.15 5.44 0.48
N SER A 56 1.11 6.64 -0.09
CA SER A 56 -0.14 7.18 -0.65
C SER A 56 -0.49 6.53 -2.01
N VAL A 57 -1.78 6.42 -2.32
CA VAL A 57 -2.27 5.94 -3.63
C VAL A 57 -1.68 6.76 -4.79
N GLN A 58 -1.50 8.08 -4.58
CA GLN A 58 -0.89 8.97 -5.55
C GLN A 58 0.60 8.66 -5.76
N ALA A 59 1.36 8.40 -4.68
CA ALA A 59 2.75 7.98 -4.79
C ALA A 59 2.88 6.67 -5.58
N LEU A 60 2.03 5.69 -5.30
CA LEU A 60 1.96 4.45 -6.06
C LEU A 60 1.62 4.73 -7.54
N ALA A 61 0.70 5.66 -7.84
CA ALA A 61 0.35 6.04 -9.20
C ALA A 61 1.52 6.67 -9.96
N MET A 62 2.29 7.53 -9.29
CA MET A 62 3.51 8.10 -9.85
C MET A 62 4.58 7.03 -10.06
N ALA A 63 4.78 6.11 -9.12
CA ALA A 63 5.72 5.01 -9.26
C ALA A 63 5.38 4.13 -10.48
N ARG A 64 4.10 3.77 -10.66
CA ARG A 64 3.62 3.07 -11.86
C ARG A 64 3.91 3.82 -13.14
N HIS A 65 3.59 5.12 -13.18
CA HIS A 65 3.80 5.95 -14.36
C HIS A 65 5.29 6.04 -14.73
N ARG A 66 6.18 6.06 -13.73
CA ARG A 66 7.64 6.07 -13.92
C ARG A 66 8.24 4.69 -14.23
N GLY A 67 7.45 3.62 -14.16
CA GLY A 67 7.95 2.24 -14.33
C GLY A 67 8.75 1.70 -13.14
N ALA A 68 8.71 2.38 -11.99
CA ALA A 68 9.48 2.05 -10.78
C ALA A 68 8.59 1.52 -9.64
N GLY A 69 7.32 1.22 -9.92
CA GLY A 69 6.36 0.71 -8.96
C GLY A 69 6.11 -0.80 -9.07
N PRO A 70 5.31 -1.37 -8.14
CA PRO A 70 4.98 -2.78 -8.17
C PRO A 70 4.19 -3.13 -9.44
N LYS A 71 4.33 -4.39 -9.89
CA LYS A 71 3.62 -4.86 -11.09
C LYS A 71 2.12 -4.78 -10.86
N CYS A 72 1.43 -4.11 -11.79
CA CYS A 72 0.00 -3.90 -11.72
C CYS A 72 -0.74 -4.59 -12.88
N LEU A 73 -1.86 -5.23 -12.57
CA LEU A 73 -2.81 -5.74 -13.54
C LEU A 73 -3.86 -4.67 -13.83
N ARG A 74 -3.96 -4.26 -15.09
CA ARG A 74 -5.07 -3.41 -15.56
C ARG A 74 -6.24 -4.32 -15.93
N VAL A 75 -7.26 -4.36 -15.09
CA VAL A 75 -8.49 -5.13 -15.33
C VAL A 75 -9.40 -4.35 -16.28
N THR A 76 -9.48 -3.03 -16.10
CA THR A 76 -10.14 -2.09 -17.03
C THR A 76 -9.30 -0.82 -17.18
N LEU A 77 -9.78 0.16 -17.96
CA LEU A 77 -9.12 1.47 -18.08
C LEU A 77 -9.02 2.22 -16.74
N ARG A 78 -9.91 1.95 -15.77
CA ARG A 78 -9.99 2.63 -14.48
C ARG A 78 -9.73 1.71 -13.28
N ASP A 79 -9.76 0.40 -13.46
CA ASP A 79 -9.54 -0.58 -12.39
C ASP A 79 -8.16 -1.24 -12.53
N VAL A 80 -7.34 -1.04 -11.51
CA VAL A 80 -5.98 -1.56 -11.40
C VAL A 80 -5.86 -2.38 -10.13
N ARG A 81 -5.30 -3.58 -10.25
CA ARG A 81 -5.06 -4.49 -9.12
C ARG A 81 -3.60 -4.86 -9.01
N TYR A 82 -3.17 -5.19 -7.80
CA TYR A 82 -1.82 -5.66 -7.51
C TYR A 82 -1.90 -7.05 -6.94
N ARG A 83 -1.00 -7.94 -7.34
CA ARG A 83 -0.83 -9.18 -6.58
C ARG A 83 0.05 -8.89 -5.37
N LYS A 84 -0.28 -9.44 -4.21
CA LYS A 84 0.54 -9.31 -2.99
C LYS A 84 2.00 -9.64 -3.25
N ARG A 85 2.28 -10.82 -3.82
CA ARG A 85 3.66 -11.24 -4.13
C ARG A 85 4.46 -10.25 -4.97
N ASP A 86 3.80 -9.52 -5.88
CA ASP A 86 4.46 -8.58 -6.77
C ASP A 86 4.73 -7.25 -6.05
N VAL A 87 3.91 -6.92 -5.04
CA VAL A 87 4.15 -5.79 -4.12
C VAL A 87 5.30 -6.13 -3.18
N ASP A 88 5.29 -7.31 -2.57
CA ASP A 88 6.35 -7.78 -1.66
C ASP A 88 7.70 -7.81 -2.38
N ALA A 89 7.77 -8.44 -3.55
CA ALA A 89 9.00 -8.51 -4.35
C ALA A 89 9.54 -7.12 -4.73
N TRP A 90 8.66 -6.13 -4.87
CA TRP A 90 9.07 -4.75 -5.14
C TRP A 90 9.59 -4.05 -3.88
N MET A 91 8.94 -4.24 -2.73
CA MET A 91 9.41 -3.72 -1.44
C MET A 91 10.76 -4.33 -1.06
N ASP A 92 10.95 -5.63 -1.29
CA ASP A 92 12.20 -6.34 -1.05
C ASP A 92 13.32 -5.83 -1.97
N ALA A 93 13.01 -5.57 -3.25
CA ALA A 93 13.98 -5.03 -4.19
C ALA A 93 14.44 -3.60 -3.85
N GLY A 94 13.59 -2.81 -3.18
CA GLY A 94 13.92 -1.45 -2.72
C GLY A 94 14.62 -1.38 -1.36
N SER A 95 14.60 -2.47 -0.57
CA SER A 95 15.19 -2.53 0.78
C SER A 95 16.64 -3.04 0.79
N GLY A 96 17.24 -3.25 -0.38
CA GLY A 96 18.58 -3.81 -0.57
C GLY A 96 19.72 -2.80 -0.72
N GLU A 97 19.56 -1.56 -0.22
CA GLU A 97 20.62 -0.54 -0.20
C GLU A 97 21.38 -0.49 1.14
#